data_AF-A0AAV4C8J7-F1
#
_entry.id   AF-A0AAV4C8J7-F1
#
_cell.length_a   1.000
_cell.length_b   1.000
_cell.length_c   1.000
_cell.angle_alpha   90.00
_cell.angle_beta   90.00
_cell.angle_gamma   90.00
#
_symmetry.space_group_name_H-M   'P 1'
#
loop_
_entity.id
_entity.type
_entity.pdbx_description
1 polymer ?
#
loop_
_entity_poly.entity_id
_entity_poly.type
_entity_poly.pdbx_seq_one_letter_code
_entity_poly.pdbx_strand_id
1 'polypeptide(L)'
;MSQCHFLLSADVVTGPANSTLREGQTAMFECFIPDADVILWRKDGDLVEPSTRKLILVNKYLVVKDVLETDSGQYTCVARAKNGCFAKVSAYLSVIASGHSEACGMARTQPGATADGRISMGHKAAFGSAPWHAIIREVKKHTTFCGGSLISPDTVLTAAHCVVLFKTMFNYDFDSRYIQIYLGTNHCAGNNGVLRRLKSYKLHNRFNDYKNDLAVFKLDRPVEFTDDIMPICLESPKILKELLQP
;
A
#
# COMPACT_ATOMS: atom_id res chain seq x y z
N MET A 1 7.47 -13.76 47.08
CA MET A 1 7.05 -13.37 45.71
C MET A 1 6.20 -12.11 45.86
N SER A 2 6.85 -10.94 45.89
CA SER A 2 6.16 -9.68 46.21
C SER A 2 5.53 -9.11 44.94
N GLN A 3 4.19 -9.08 44.92
CA GLN A 3 3.38 -8.43 43.89
C GLN A 3 3.73 -6.95 43.78
N CYS A 4 4.05 -6.46 42.57
CA CYS A 4 3.93 -5.03 42.24
C CYS A 4 2.41 -4.71 42.31
N HIS A 5 1.91 -4.40 43.51
CA HIS A 5 0.53 -4.00 43.70
C HIS A 5 0.36 -2.57 43.15
N PHE A 6 -0.45 -2.46 42.11
CA PHE A 6 -0.99 -1.22 41.59
C PHE A 6 -1.54 -0.35 42.74
N LEU A 7 -1.13 0.93 42.79
CA LEU A 7 -2.01 2.11 42.90
C LEU A 7 -1.18 3.38 43.15
N LEU A 8 -0.54 3.86 42.08
CA LEU A 8 -0.50 5.24 41.56
C LEU A 8 0.32 5.09 40.29
N SER A 9 -0.25 5.50 39.17
CA SER A 9 0.24 5.23 37.83
C SER A 9 1.75 5.48 37.71
N ALA A 10 2.52 4.45 37.31
CA ALA A 10 3.68 4.71 36.47
C ALA A 10 3.13 5.10 35.10
N ASP A 11 2.50 6.27 35.03
CA ASP A 11 2.13 6.83 33.75
C ASP A 11 3.43 7.01 32.99
N VAL A 12 3.47 6.43 31.80
CA VAL A 12 4.46 6.81 30.82
C VAL A 12 4.26 8.30 30.61
N VAL A 13 5.16 9.11 31.18
CA VAL A 13 5.06 10.58 31.10
C VAL A 13 5.15 11.01 29.64
N THR A 14 6.08 10.38 28.92
CA THR A 14 6.22 10.51 27.47
C THR A 14 6.82 9.22 26.90
N GLY A 15 6.22 8.71 25.83
CA GLY A 15 6.61 7.46 25.18
C GLY A 15 6.68 7.63 23.67
N PRO A 16 7.17 6.60 22.95
CA PRO A 16 7.26 6.67 21.51
C PRO A 16 5.86 6.84 20.91
N ALA A 17 5.75 7.64 19.86
CA ALA A 17 4.52 7.83 19.11
C ALA A 17 4.59 7.10 17.76
N ASN A 18 3.43 6.65 17.28
CA ASN A 18 3.34 6.07 15.94
C ASN A 18 3.81 7.11 14.93
N SER A 19 4.68 6.68 14.00
CA SER A 19 5.24 7.58 13.00
C SER A 19 5.32 6.89 11.65
N THR A 20 5.11 7.70 10.61
CA THR A 20 5.27 7.29 9.21
C THR A 20 6.32 8.20 8.59
N LEU A 21 7.41 7.63 8.12
CA LEU A 21 8.56 8.34 7.58
C LEU A 21 8.93 7.78 6.20
N ARG A 22 9.63 8.57 5.41
CA ARG A 22 10.22 8.16 4.13
C ARG A 22 11.64 7.69 4.34
N GLU A 23 12.09 6.81 3.45
CA GLU A 23 13.48 6.38 3.46
C GLU A 23 14.45 7.55 3.41
N GLY A 24 15.56 7.43 4.15
CA GLY A 24 16.53 8.51 4.32
C GLY A 24 16.13 9.56 5.38
N GLN A 25 14.89 9.57 5.87
CA GLN A 25 14.53 10.40 7.03
C GLN A 25 15.08 9.80 8.33
N THR A 26 14.97 10.56 9.42
CA THR A 26 15.42 10.12 10.74
C THR A 26 14.23 9.92 11.67
N ALA A 27 14.08 8.72 12.22
CA ALA A 27 13.12 8.44 13.28
C ALA A 27 13.72 8.79 14.64
N MET A 28 12.93 9.41 15.51
CA MET A 28 13.31 9.71 16.88
C MET A 28 12.20 9.27 17.82
N PHE A 29 12.53 8.32 18.69
CA PHE A 29 11.60 7.79 19.69
C PHE A 29 11.98 8.30 21.08
N GLU A 30 11.04 9.02 21.68
CA GLU A 30 11.13 9.50 23.05
C GLU A 30 10.71 8.42 24.05
N CYS A 31 11.37 8.35 25.20
CA CYS A 31 10.90 7.55 26.32
C CYS A 31 11.39 8.15 27.63
N PHE A 32 10.44 8.66 28.43
CA PHE A 32 10.71 9.20 29.75
C PHE A 32 9.83 8.52 30.79
N ILE A 33 10.49 7.83 31.71
CA ILE A 33 9.86 7.12 32.84
C ILE A 33 10.65 7.54 34.09
N PRO A 34 10.06 8.37 34.97
CA PRO A 34 10.79 9.03 36.06
C PRO A 34 11.61 8.10 36.98
N ASP A 35 11.08 6.91 37.29
CA ASP A 35 11.69 5.95 38.21
C ASP A 35 12.50 4.83 37.51
N ALA A 36 12.81 5.02 36.22
CA ALA A 36 13.56 4.03 35.46
C ALA A 36 15.05 4.05 35.83
N ASP A 37 15.56 2.92 36.33
CA ASP A 37 17.00 2.68 36.53
C ASP A 37 17.69 2.38 35.20
N VAL A 38 17.04 1.57 34.36
CA VAL A 38 17.54 1.17 33.04
C VAL A 38 16.42 1.30 32.02
N ILE A 39 16.74 1.83 30.84
CA ILE A 39 15.87 1.86 29.66
C ILE A 39 16.53 1.05 28.54
N LEU A 40 15.76 0.13 27.95
CA LEU A 40 16.15 -0.70 26.82
C LEU A 40 15.16 -0.52 25.67
N TRP A 41 15.66 -0.52 24.44
CA TRP A 41 14.83 -0.46 23.25
C TRP A 41 14.75 -1.82 22.57
N ARG A 42 13.56 -2.21 22.14
CA ARG A 42 13.32 -3.42 21.35
C ARG A 42 12.62 -3.09 20.03
N LYS A 43 13.01 -3.75 18.94
CA LYS A 43 12.31 -3.73 17.66
C LYS A 43 11.71 -5.12 17.42
N ASP A 44 10.39 -5.20 17.30
CA ASP A 44 9.66 -6.44 17.05
C ASP A 44 9.96 -7.56 18.08
N GLY A 45 10.34 -7.16 19.30
CA GLY A 45 10.71 -8.06 20.39
C GLY A 45 12.22 -8.23 20.60
N ASP A 46 13.04 -7.96 19.60
CA ASP A 46 14.50 -8.12 19.65
C ASP A 46 15.19 -6.86 20.19
N LEU A 47 16.31 -7.03 20.91
CA LEU A 47 17.07 -5.91 21.47
C LEU A 47 17.65 -5.05 20.34
N VAL A 48 17.48 -3.73 20.43
CA VAL A 48 18.07 -2.79 19.47
C VAL A 48 19.54 -2.58 19.81
N GLU A 49 20.41 -3.19 19.01
CA GLU A 49 21.86 -3.00 19.13
C GLU A 49 22.29 -1.64 18.56
N PRO A 50 23.10 -0.85 19.30
CA PRO A 50 23.67 0.40 18.80
C PRO A 50 24.51 0.18 17.53
N SER A 51 24.40 1.10 16.58
CA SER A 51 25.16 1.09 15.33
C SER A 51 25.36 2.51 14.81
N THR A 52 26.02 2.68 13.66
CA THR A 52 26.16 3.99 13.00
C THR A 52 24.81 4.64 12.67
N ARG A 53 23.77 3.83 12.39
CA ARG A 53 22.41 4.30 12.10
C ARG A 53 21.50 4.33 13.33
N LYS A 54 21.67 3.41 14.29
CA LYS A 54 20.82 3.29 15.48
C LYS A 54 21.57 3.81 16.71
N LEU A 55 21.23 5.02 17.13
CA LEU A 55 21.88 5.71 18.25
C LEU A 55 20.95 5.71 19.46
N ILE A 56 21.44 5.24 20.61
CA ILE A 56 20.75 5.37 21.89
C ILE A 56 21.39 6.55 22.62
N LEU A 57 20.64 7.62 22.77
CA LEU A 57 21.14 8.85 23.37
C LEU A 57 21.10 8.80 24.90
N VAL A 58 21.92 9.63 25.55
CA VAL A 58 22.00 9.71 27.01
C VAL A 58 20.69 10.15 27.67
N ASN A 59 19.89 10.95 26.96
CA ASN A 59 18.53 11.34 27.35
C ASN A 59 17.49 10.24 27.06
N LYS A 60 17.92 9.01 26.74
CA LYS A 60 17.13 7.79 26.59
C LYS A 60 16.28 7.69 25.32
N TYR A 61 16.50 8.61 24.37
CA TYR A 61 15.88 8.56 23.05
C TYR A 61 16.59 7.53 22.17
N LEU A 62 15.82 6.88 21.31
CA LEU A 62 16.35 6.09 20.21
C LEU A 62 16.24 6.90 18.93
N VAL A 63 17.37 7.09 18.25
CA VAL A 63 17.44 7.72 16.93
C VAL A 63 17.79 6.66 15.89
N VAL A 64 16.98 6.52 14.85
CA VAL A 64 17.25 5.69 13.68
C VAL A 64 17.48 6.63 12.51
N LYS A 65 18.74 6.82 12.12
CA LYS A 65 19.15 7.62 10.97
C LYS A 65 18.98 6.84 9.68
N ASP A 66 18.74 7.59 8.60
CA ASP A 66 18.64 7.08 7.24
C ASP A 66 17.76 5.82 7.19
N VAL A 67 16.51 5.96 7.66
CA VAL A 67 15.60 4.83 7.82
C VAL A 67 15.43 4.09 6.50
N LEU A 68 15.40 2.77 6.55
CA LEU A 68 15.10 1.88 5.42
C LEU A 68 13.73 1.23 5.62
N GLU A 69 13.09 0.71 4.57
CA GLU A 69 11.81 -0.02 4.70
C GLU A 69 11.89 -1.12 5.78
N THR A 70 13.02 -1.81 5.86
CA THR A 70 13.33 -2.86 6.85
C THR A 70 13.39 -2.37 8.31
N ASP A 71 13.52 -1.06 8.52
CA ASP A 71 13.43 -0.46 9.85
C ASP A 71 11.97 -0.32 10.33
N SER A 72 10.96 -0.56 9.47
CA SER A 72 9.55 -0.63 9.90
C SER A 72 9.33 -1.73 10.94
N GLY A 73 8.46 -1.46 11.92
CA GLY A 73 8.16 -2.41 12.98
C GLY A 73 7.72 -1.75 14.28
N GLN A 74 7.47 -2.56 15.30
CA GLN A 74 7.09 -2.09 16.61
C GLN A 74 8.33 -1.81 17.47
N TYR A 75 8.54 -0.54 17.79
CA TYR A 75 9.57 -0.10 18.71
C TYR A 75 8.99 -0.01 20.12
N THR A 76 9.61 -0.73 21.06
CA THR A 76 9.18 -0.80 22.45
C THR A 76 10.27 -0.29 23.37
N CYS A 77 9.96 0.75 24.14
CA CYS A 77 10.77 1.14 25.28
C CYS A 77 10.41 0.26 26.48
N VAL A 78 11.41 -0.35 27.10
CA VAL A 78 11.28 -1.17 28.31
C VAL A 78 12.10 -0.50 29.41
N ALA A 79 11.41 0.04 30.42
CA ALA A 79 12.05 0.59 31.61
C ALA A 79 12.02 -0.43 32.75
N ARG A 80 13.13 -0.55 33.46
CA ARG A 80 13.26 -1.36 34.69
C ARG A 80 13.62 -0.44 35.84
N ALA A 81 12.88 -0.53 36.94
CA ALA A 81 13.17 0.16 38.19
C ALA A 81 14.09 -0.68 39.09
N LYS A 82 14.77 -0.01 40.03
CA LYS A 82 15.69 -0.66 40.99
C LYS A 82 15.00 -1.73 41.85
N ASN A 83 13.72 -1.55 42.13
CA ASN A 83 12.90 -2.49 42.89
C ASN A 83 12.45 -3.73 42.08
N GLY A 84 12.83 -3.83 40.80
CA GLY A 84 12.51 -4.95 39.93
C GLY A 84 11.19 -4.83 39.15
N CYS A 85 10.36 -3.80 39.38
CA CYS A 85 9.20 -3.55 38.53
C CYS A 85 9.66 -3.05 37.13
N PHE A 86 8.87 -3.31 36.10
CA PHE A 86 9.14 -2.85 34.73
C PHE A 86 7.89 -2.25 34.09
N ALA A 87 8.10 -1.26 33.23
CA ALA A 87 7.08 -0.62 32.41
C ALA A 87 7.45 -0.70 30.94
N LYS A 88 6.46 -0.78 30.06
CA LYS A 88 6.66 -0.86 28.60
C LYS A 88 5.72 0.07 27.87
N VAL A 89 6.24 0.74 26.85
CA VAL A 89 5.45 1.54 25.91
C VAL A 89 5.95 1.28 24.49
N SER A 90 5.02 1.17 23.56
CA SER A 90 5.31 0.77 22.19
C SER A 90 4.71 1.75 21.18
N ALA A 91 5.41 1.94 20.08
CA ALA A 91 4.91 2.61 18.88
C ALA A 91 5.30 1.84 17.64
N TYR A 92 4.55 2.07 16.56
CA TYR A 92 4.85 1.52 15.25
C TYR A 92 5.57 2.56 14.39
N LEU A 93 6.69 2.16 13.78
CA LEU A 93 7.35 2.88 12.70
C LEU A 93 6.91 2.28 11.37
N SER A 94 6.36 3.11 10.49
CA SER A 94 6.14 2.76 9.09
C SER A 94 7.12 3.53 8.22
N VAL A 95 8.01 2.85 7.52
CA VAL A 95 8.96 3.46 6.59
C VAL A 95 8.51 3.23 5.14
N ILE A 96 8.43 4.31 4.39
CA ILE A 96 8.02 4.34 2.99
C ILE A 96 9.27 4.32 2.09
N ALA A 97 9.40 3.29 1.26
CA ALA A 97 10.53 3.11 0.34
C ALA A 97 10.66 4.23 -0.70
N SER A 98 11.88 4.74 -0.88
CA SER A 98 12.22 5.84 -1.80
C SER A 98 12.20 5.44 -3.28
N GLY A 99 12.05 4.14 -3.60
CA GLY A 99 11.90 3.59 -4.95
C GLY A 99 10.47 3.24 -5.37
N HIS A 100 9.47 3.45 -4.50
CA HIS A 100 8.06 3.43 -4.87
C HIS A 100 7.55 4.86 -4.79
N SER A 101 7.34 5.51 -5.93
CA SER A 101 6.68 6.83 -5.92
C SER A 101 5.29 6.67 -5.29
N GLU A 102 5.11 7.18 -4.07
CA GLU A 102 3.81 7.34 -3.39
C GLU A 102 2.88 8.36 -4.07
N ALA A 103 3.18 8.76 -5.30
CA ALA A 103 2.27 9.54 -6.11
C ALA A 103 1.15 8.63 -6.63
N CYS A 104 0.11 8.41 -5.81
CA CYS A 104 -1.13 7.78 -6.23
C CYS A 104 -2.29 8.79 -6.23
N GLY A 105 -3.33 8.54 -7.01
CA GLY A 105 -4.56 9.34 -7.01
C GLY A 105 -4.40 10.78 -7.53
N MET A 106 -3.23 11.13 -8.08
CA MET A 106 -2.98 12.44 -8.66
C MET A 106 -3.26 12.39 -10.17
N ALA A 107 -4.31 13.08 -10.62
CA ALA A 107 -4.55 13.32 -12.03
C ALA A 107 -3.95 14.66 -12.44
N ARG A 108 -3.26 14.71 -13.58
CA ARG A 108 -2.67 15.94 -14.13
C ARG A 108 -3.76 16.95 -14.51
N THR A 109 -4.86 16.47 -15.07
CA THR A 109 -6.01 17.27 -15.44
C THR A 109 -7.16 16.94 -14.50
N GLN A 110 -7.67 17.96 -13.81
CA GLN A 110 -8.93 17.83 -13.08
C GLN A 110 -10.01 17.39 -14.08
N PRO A 111 -10.88 16.43 -13.72
CA PRO A 111 -12.08 16.15 -14.50
C PRO A 111 -12.81 17.48 -14.73
N GLY A 112 -13.18 17.79 -15.98
CA GLY A 112 -13.89 19.04 -16.28
C GLY A 112 -15.09 19.22 -15.34
N ALA A 113 -15.14 20.34 -14.63
CA ALA A 113 -16.07 20.60 -13.52
C ALA A 113 -17.55 20.76 -13.93
N THR A 114 -17.91 20.44 -15.17
CA THR A 114 -19.32 20.32 -15.58
C THR A 114 -19.80 18.94 -15.17
N ALA A 115 -20.29 18.84 -13.94
CA ALA A 115 -20.85 17.63 -13.35
C ALA A 115 -22.23 17.26 -13.95
N ASP A 116 -22.35 17.24 -15.28
CA ASP A 116 -23.52 16.70 -15.96
C ASP A 116 -23.12 15.42 -16.70
N GLY A 117 -23.61 14.29 -16.19
CA GLY A 117 -23.36 12.95 -16.71
C GLY A 117 -22.07 12.27 -16.22
N ARG A 118 -22.20 11.08 -15.60
CA ARG A 118 -21.07 10.30 -15.07
C ARG A 118 -20.97 8.88 -15.67
N ILE A 119 -21.36 8.74 -16.94
CA ILE A 119 -21.51 7.51 -17.77
C ILE A 119 -22.98 7.03 -17.80
N SER A 120 -23.46 6.78 -19.03
CA SER A 120 -24.76 7.23 -19.59
C SER A 120 -24.91 8.76 -19.53
N MET A 121 -24.98 9.40 -20.72
CA MET A 121 -24.96 10.87 -20.90
C MET A 121 -23.70 11.60 -20.37
N GLY A 122 -22.60 10.87 -20.16
CA GLY A 122 -21.32 11.46 -19.75
C GLY A 122 -20.56 12.13 -20.89
N HIS A 123 -19.48 12.83 -20.53
CA HIS A 123 -18.59 13.52 -21.47
C HIS A 123 -17.31 12.71 -21.71
N LYS A 124 -16.67 12.92 -22.86
CA LYS A 124 -15.35 12.34 -23.15
C LYS A 124 -14.35 12.81 -22.09
N ALA A 125 -13.65 11.88 -21.45
CA ALA A 125 -12.61 12.20 -20.49
C ALA A 125 -11.49 13.01 -21.15
N ALA A 126 -10.99 14.02 -20.43
CA ALA A 126 -9.79 14.73 -20.85
C ALA A 126 -8.59 13.79 -20.80
N PHE A 127 -7.60 14.03 -21.65
CA PHE A 127 -6.38 13.23 -21.61
C PHE A 127 -5.64 13.45 -20.29
N GLY A 128 -5.17 12.37 -19.66
CA GLY A 128 -4.52 12.40 -18.36
C GLY A 128 -5.45 12.64 -17.15
N SER A 129 -6.77 12.71 -17.33
CA SER A 129 -7.70 12.98 -16.21
C SER A 129 -8.03 11.75 -15.36
N ALA A 130 -7.63 10.57 -15.83
CA ALA A 130 -7.75 9.30 -15.11
C ALA A 130 -6.52 8.42 -15.43
N PRO A 131 -5.31 8.82 -14.99
CA PRO A 131 -4.06 8.16 -15.39
C PRO A 131 -3.92 6.72 -14.86
N TRP A 132 -4.77 6.30 -13.94
CA TRP A 132 -4.88 4.92 -13.46
C TRP A 132 -5.74 4.03 -14.34
N HIS A 133 -6.49 4.57 -15.31
CA HIS A 133 -7.44 3.77 -16.07
C HIS A 133 -6.73 2.73 -16.96
N ALA A 134 -7.10 1.46 -16.78
CA ALA A 134 -6.63 0.35 -17.57
C ALA A 134 -7.73 -0.14 -18.52
N ILE A 135 -7.42 -0.24 -19.81
CA ILE A 135 -8.33 -0.75 -20.84
C ILE A 135 -8.01 -2.23 -21.04
N ILE A 136 -8.98 -3.12 -20.79
CA ILE A 136 -8.80 -4.57 -20.91
C ILE A 136 -9.45 -5.05 -22.20
N ARG A 137 -8.62 -5.57 -23.10
CA ARG A 137 -8.99 -5.97 -24.46
C ARG A 137 -8.78 -7.44 -24.71
N GLU A 138 -9.71 -8.00 -25.46
CA GLU A 138 -9.60 -9.30 -26.08
C GLU A 138 -8.97 -9.15 -27.48
N VAL A 139 -7.97 -9.99 -27.79
CA VAL A 139 -7.12 -9.83 -28.98
C VAL A 139 -7.72 -10.35 -30.29
N LYS A 140 -8.52 -11.42 -30.29
CA LYS A 140 -9.02 -12.06 -31.52
C LYS A 140 -10.13 -11.27 -32.19
N LYS A 141 -11.04 -10.68 -31.40
CA LYS A 141 -12.15 -9.84 -31.86
C LYS A 141 -11.83 -8.35 -31.79
N HIS A 142 -10.65 -7.99 -31.26
CA HIS A 142 -10.23 -6.60 -31.05
C HIS A 142 -11.23 -5.79 -30.21
N THR A 143 -11.79 -6.43 -29.19
CA THR A 143 -12.89 -5.87 -28.38
C THR A 143 -12.38 -5.45 -27.01
N THR A 144 -12.64 -4.20 -26.61
CA THR A 144 -12.57 -3.80 -25.20
C THR A 144 -13.80 -4.34 -24.49
N PHE A 145 -13.61 -5.12 -23.44
CA PHE A 145 -14.73 -5.74 -22.72
C PHE A 145 -14.78 -5.36 -21.24
N CYS A 146 -13.66 -4.90 -20.67
CA CYS A 146 -13.60 -4.46 -19.30
C CYS A 146 -12.63 -3.29 -19.12
N GLY A 147 -12.77 -2.62 -17.98
CA GLY A 147 -11.81 -1.66 -17.46
C GLY A 147 -11.11 -2.19 -16.22
N GLY A 148 -10.11 -1.44 -15.76
CA GLY A 148 -9.44 -1.66 -14.49
C GLY A 148 -8.78 -0.39 -13.98
N SER A 149 -8.15 -0.49 -12.81
CA SER A 149 -7.37 0.59 -12.20
C SER A 149 -5.97 0.10 -11.85
N LEU A 150 -4.95 0.81 -12.31
CA LEU A 150 -3.57 0.59 -11.90
C LEU A 150 -3.42 0.95 -10.42
N ILE A 151 -2.90 0.04 -9.60
CA ILE A 151 -2.71 0.25 -8.15
C ILE A 151 -1.25 0.12 -7.72
N SER A 152 -0.39 -0.42 -8.60
CA SER A 152 1.07 -0.44 -8.49
C SER A 152 1.66 -0.51 -9.91
N PRO A 153 2.99 -0.42 -10.10
CA PRO A 153 3.60 -0.48 -11.43
C PRO A 153 3.24 -1.74 -12.24
N ASP A 154 2.89 -2.84 -11.59
CA ASP A 154 2.66 -4.15 -12.23
C ASP A 154 1.29 -4.75 -11.89
N THR A 155 0.40 -3.99 -11.24
CA THR A 155 -0.85 -4.54 -10.69
C THR A 155 -2.05 -3.69 -11.09
N VAL A 156 -3.04 -4.34 -11.69
CA VAL A 156 -4.33 -3.76 -12.06
C VAL A 156 -5.44 -4.42 -11.26
N LEU A 157 -6.26 -3.61 -10.60
CA LEU A 157 -7.50 -4.04 -9.96
C LEU A 157 -8.64 -4.00 -10.99
N THR A 158 -9.44 -5.05 -11.05
CA THR A 158 -10.61 -5.16 -11.95
C THR A 158 -11.70 -6.00 -11.28
N ALA A 159 -12.76 -6.34 -12.01
CA ALA A 159 -13.86 -7.15 -11.52
C ALA A 159 -13.63 -8.64 -11.81
N ALA A 160 -14.16 -9.51 -10.94
CA ALA A 160 -14.11 -10.96 -11.16
C ALA A 160 -14.99 -11.38 -12.34
N HIS A 161 -16.12 -10.70 -12.57
CA HIS A 161 -17.00 -10.98 -13.71
C HIS A 161 -16.30 -10.79 -15.06
N CYS A 162 -15.29 -9.91 -15.15
CA CYS A 162 -14.47 -9.75 -16.34
C CYS A 162 -13.75 -11.04 -16.75
N VAL A 163 -13.44 -11.91 -15.78
CA VAL A 163 -12.81 -13.20 -16.03
C VAL A 163 -13.88 -14.28 -16.23
N VAL A 164 -14.84 -14.40 -15.31
CA VAL A 164 -15.77 -15.54 -15.32
C VAL A 164 -16.79 -15.50 -16.46
N LEU A 165 -17.18 -14.31 -16.93
CA LEU A 165 -18.12 -14.15 -18.04
C LEU A 165 -17.43 -14.17 -19.40
N PHE A 166 -16.10 -14.18 -19.44
CA PHE A 166 -15.33 -14.11 -20.68
C PHE A 166 -15.71 -15.23 -21.66
N LYS A 167 -15.84 -16.47 -21.17
CA LYS A 167 -16.24 -17.61 -22.01
C LYS A 167 -17.59 -17.39 -22.66
N THR A 168 -18.56 -16.88 -21.92
CA THR A 168 -19.89 -16.56 -22.44
C THR A 168 -19.85 -15.43 -23.47
N MET A 169 -18.98 -14.42 -23.28
CA MET A 169 -18.84 -13.29 -24.21
C MET A 169 -18.10 -13.65 -25.50
N PHE A 170 -17.08 -14.52 -25.42
CA PHE A 170 -16.13 -14.74 -26.52
C PHE A 170 -16.16 -16.14 -27.12
N ASN A 171 -16.83 -17.11 -26.46
CA ASN A 171 -16.95 -18.51 -26.86
C ASN A 171 -15.63 -19.32 -26.81
N TYR A 172 -14.74 -18.99 -25.87
CA TYR A 172 -13.56 -19.78 -25.49
C TYR A 172 -13.08 -19.39 -24.09
N ASP A 173 -12.28 -20.26 -23.47
CA ASP A 173 -11.82 -20.05 -22.09
C ASP A 173 -10.94 -18.81 -21.95
N PHE A 174 -11.04 -18.16 -20.79
CA PHE A 174 -10.18 -17.05 -20.43
C PHE A 174 -8.74 -17.55 -20.30
N ASP A 175 -7.84 -16.97 -21.11
CA ASP A 175 -6.43 -17.31 -21.13
C ASP A 175 -5.62 -16.03 -21.32
N SER A 176 -4.52 -15.91 -20.58
CA SER A 176 -3.69 -14.70 -20.58
C SER A 176 -3.17 -14.30 -21.96
N ARG A 177 -3.00 -15.27 -22.89
CA ARG A 177 -2.59 -15.02 -24.28
C ARG A 177 -3.61 -14.21 -25.07
N TYR A 178 -4.87 -14.20 -24.65
CA TYR A 178 -5.94 -13.46 -25.30
C TYR A 178 -6.20 -12.08 -24.70
N ILE A 179 -5.46 -11.69 -23.66
CA ILE A 179 -5.71 -10.47 -22.90
C ILE A 179 -4.60 -9.45 -23.11
N GLN A 180 -4.99 -8.25 -23.52
CA GLN A 180 -4.14 -7.07 -23.57
C GLN A 180 -4.65 -6.00 -22.62
N ILE A 181 -3.72 -5.36 -21.90
CA ILE A 181 -4.00 -4.24 -21.01
C ILE A 181 -3.31 -3.01 -21.56
N TYR A 182 -4.07 -1.97 -21.86
CA TYR A 182 -3.54 -0.66 -22.28
C TYR A 182 -3.70 0.38 -21.18
N LEU A 183 -2.66 1.17 -20.98
CA LEU A 183 -2.59 2.26 -20.00
C LEU A 183 -2.17 3.56 -20.71
N GLY A 184 -2.48 4.73 -20.12
CA GLY A 184 -2.03 6.02 -20.65
C GLY A 184 -2.65 6.44 -21.97
N THR A 185 -3.91 6.04 -22.21
CA THR A 185 -4.64 6.44 -23.43
C THR A 185 -6.13 6.56 -23.21
N ASN A 186 -6.77 7.45 -23.96
CA ASN A 186 -8.22 7.62 -24.01
C ASN A 186 -8.85 6.92 -25.23
N HIS A 187 -8.06 6.17 -26.01
CA HIS A 187 -8.56 5.42 -27.16
C HIS A 187 -8.88 3.99 -26.74
N CYS A 188 -10.15 3.58 -26.89
CA CYS A 188 -10.58 2.22 -26.55
C CYS A 188 -9.76 1.14 -27.26
N ALA A 189 -9.24 1.44 -28.46
CA ALA A 189 -8.37 0.54 -29.22
C ALA A 189 -6.92 0.43 -28.71
N GLY A 190 -6.54 1.24 -27.73
CA GLY A 190 -5.20 1.26 -27.14
C GLY A 190 -4.20 2.17 -27.87
N ASN A 191 -4.61 2.89 -28.91
CA ASN A 191 -3.74 3.77 -29.70
C ASN A 191 -2.97 4.74 -28.80
N ASN A 192 -1.66 4.87 -29.05
CA ASN A 192 -0.74 5.72 -28.30
C ASN A 192 -0.64 5.39 -26.79
N GLY A 193 -1.19 4.26 -26.34
CA GLY A 193 -1.07 3.77 -24.97
C GLY A 193 0.09 2.81 -24.79
N VAL A 194 0.40 2.51 -23.53
CA VAL A 194 1.39 1.51 -23.15
C VAL A 194 0.71 0.15 -23.03
N LEU A 195 1.16 -0.81 -23.85
CA LEU A 195 0.68 -2.20 -23.81
C LEU A 195 1.41 -3.02 -22.74
N ARG A 196 0.63 -3.79 -21.98
CA ARG A 196 1.07 -4.88 -21.11
C ARG A 196 0.26 -6.15 -21.37
N ARG A 197 0.88 -7.29 -21.14
CA ARG A 197 0.21 -8.60 -21.20
C ARG A 197 -0.19 -9.04 -19.80
N LEU A 198 -1.22 -9.87 -19.73
CA LEU A 198 -1.58 -10.52 -18.48
C LEU A 198 -0.55 -11.61 -18.17
N LYS A 199 0.07 -11.57 -16.99
CA LYS A 199 0.95 -12.62 -16.49
C LYS A 199 0.16 -13.66 -15.69
N SER A 200 -0.63 -13.17 -14.75
CA SER A 200 -1.50 -13.98 -13.91
C SER A 200 -2.65 -13.14 -13.38
N TYR A 201 -3.68 -13.80 -12.88
CA TYR A 201 -4.80 -13.14 -12.21
C TYR A 201 -5.20 -13.94 -10.97
N LYS A 202 -5.84 -13.26 -10.02
CA LYS A 202 -6.47 -13.86 -8.86
C LYS A 202 -7.87 -13.29 -8.70
N LEU A 203 -8.86 -14.17 -8.61
CA LEU A 203 -10.22 -13.80 -8.21
C LEU A 203 -10.29 -13.73 -6.70
N HIS A 204 -11.13 -12.86 -6.16
CA HIS A 204 -11.42 -12.87 -4.74
C HIS A 204 -12.01 -14.23 -4.33
N ASN A 205 -11.47 -14.87 -3.30
CA ASN A 205 -11.80 -16.27 -2.97
C ASN A 205 -13.27 -16.48 -2.58
N ARG A 206 -13.95 -15.41 -2.13
CA ARG A 206 -15.38 -15.40 -1.80
C ARG A 206 -16.27 -14.86 -2.92
N PHE A 207 -15.76 -14.75 -4.15
CA PHE A 207 -16.57 -14.33 -5.29
C PHE A 207 -17.73 -15.31 -5.49
N ASN A 208 -18.95 -14.79 -5.49
CA ASN A 208 -20.16 -15.57 -5.75
C ASN A 208 -21.28 -14.63 -6.20
N ASP A 209 -21.86 -14.87 -7.39
CA ASP A 209 -23.01 -14.12 -7.91
C ASP A 209 -22.90 -12.59 -7.73
N TYR A 210 -21.84 -12.01 -8.30
CA TYR A 210 -21.46 -10.58 -8.18
C TYR A 210 -21.14 -10.07 -6.76
N LYS A 211 -21.26 -10.90 -5.72
CA LYS A 211 -20.71 -10.59 -4.40
C LYS A 211 -19.20 -10.78 -4.44
N ASN A 212 -18.48 -9.84 -3.83
CA ASN A 212 -17.01 -9.79 -3.86
C ASN A 212 -16.45 -9.83 -5.29
N ASP A 213 -17.09 -9.08 -6.19
CA ASP A 213 -16.76 -9.01 -7.62
C ASP A 213 -15.44 -8.25 -7.87
N LEU A 214 -14.34 -8.90 -7.52
CA LEU A 214 -13.03 -8.32 -7.53
C LEU A 214 -11.99 -9.33 -8.04
N ALA A 215 -11.10 -8.85 -8.89
CA ALA A 215 -9.95 -9.58 -9.35
C ALA A 215 -8.71 -8.69 -9.39
N VAL A 216 -7.56 -9.32 -9.15
CA VAL A 216 -6.24 -8.67 -9.27
C VAL A 216 -5.52 -9.26 -10.45
N PHE A 217 -5.12 -8.42 -11.39
CA PHE A 217 -4.32 -8.78 -12.56
C PHE A 217 -2.87 -8.37 -12.31
N LYS A 218 -1.94 -9.30 -12.52
CA LYS A 218 -0.51 -9.05 -12.55
C LYS A 218 -0.03 -8.91 -13.98
N LEU A 219 0.64 -7.82 -14.27
CA LEU A 219 1.20 -7.51 -15.57
C LEU A 219 2.48 -8.33 -15.80
N ASP A 220 2.84 -8.56 -17.07
CA ASP A 220 4.06 -9.26 -17.48
C ASP A 220 5.34 -8.54 -17.05
N ARG A 221 5.30 -7.21 -17.02
CA ARG A 221 6.37 -6.32 -16.57
C ARG A 221 5.79 -5.01 -16.04
N PRO A 222 6.50 -4.30 -15.15
CA PRO A 222 6.02 -3.03 -14.62
C PRO A 222 5.89 -1.97 -15.73
N VAL A 223 5.00 -1.01 -15.53
CA VAL A 223 4.99 0.27 -16.27
C VAL A 223 5.85 1.30 -15.57
N GLU A 224 6.39 2.23 -16.34
CA GLU A 224 6.97 3.44 -15.80
C GLU A 224 5.85 4.44 -15.56
N PHE A 225 5.88 5.10 -14.40
CA PHE A 225 4.90 6.13 -14.10
C PHE A 225 5.24 7.42 -14.85
N THR A 226 4.19 8.05 -15.38
CA THR A 226 4.22 9.27 -16.17
C THR A 226 3.00 10.11 -15.80
N ASP A 227 2.93 11.35 -16.31
CA ASP A 227 1.75 12.21 -16.15
C ASP A 227 0.42 11.53 -16.53
N ASP A 228 0.47 10.57 -17.47
CA ASP A 228 -0.70 9.89 -18.02
C ASP A 228 -0.83 8.44 -17.53
N ILE A 229 0.15 7.94 -16.76
CA ILE A 229 0.16 6.60 -16.17
C ILE A 229 0.59 6.70 -14.72
N MET A 230 -0.38 6.70 -13.81
CA MET A 230 -0.13 6.75 -12.36
C MET A 230 -1.14 5.88 -11.62
N PRO A 231 -0.76 5.30 -10.47
CA PRO A 231 -1.66 4.42 -9.73
C PRO A 231 -2.77 5.22 -9.04
N ILE A 232 -3.92 4.60 -8.79
CA ILE A 232 -4.93 5.11 -7.85
C ILE A 232 -4.56 4.67 -6.44
N CYS A 233 -4.90 5.49 -5.44
CA CYS A 233 -4.69 5.12 -4.05
C CYS A 233 -5.71 4.05 -3.62
N LEU A 234 -5.25 3.13 -2.77
CA LEU A 234 -6.13 2.27 -1.97
C LEU A 234 -6.32 2.92 -0.60
N GLU A 235 -7.48 2.71 0.03
CA GLU A 235 -7.78 3.26 1.37
C GLU A 235 -6.80 2.75 2.44
N SER A 236 -6.23 1.56 2.26
CA SER A 236 -5.12 1.09 3.09
C SER A 236 -4.28 0.00 2.41
N PRO A 237 -2.98 -0.12 2.75
CA PRO A 237 -2.15 -1.24 2.30
C PRO A 237 -2.63 -2.62 2.78
N LYS A 238 -3.42 -2.66 3.86
CA LYS A 238 -4.00 -3.91 4.40
C LYS A 238 -5.01 -4.52 3.44
N ILE A 239 -5.80 -3.68 2.76
CA ILE A 239 -6.80 -4.13 1.78
C ILE A 239 -6.14 -4.98 0.71
N LEU A 240 -5.04 -4.56 0.10
CA LEU A 240 -4.38 -5.38 -0.93
C LEU A 240 -3.87 -6.73 -0.41
N LYS A 241 -3.40 -6.78 0.84
CA LYS A 241 -2.97 -8.04 1.47
C LYS A 241 -4.15 -8.95 1.76
N GLU A 242 -5.27 -8.43 2.24
CA GLU A 242 -6.50 -9.19 2.47
C GLU A 242 -7.11 -9.71 1.16
N LEU A 243 -7.12 -8.88 0.12
CA LEU A 243 -7.61 -9.26 -1.22
C LEU A 243 -6.77 -10.35 -1.89
N LEU A 244 -5.50 -10.47 -1.50
CA LEU A 244 -4.54 -11.44 -2.05
C LEU A 244 -4.26 -12.63 -1.12
N GLN A 245 -4.88 -12.71 0.07
CA GLN A 245 -4.74 -13.87 0.94
C GLN A 245 -5.44 -15.12 0.35
N PRO A 246 -4.89 -16.33 0.53
CA PRO A 246 -5.51 -17.58 0.07
C PRO A 246 -6.85 -17.89 0.73
#